data_AF-A0A382S1M0-F1
#
_entry.id   AF-A0A382S1M0-F1
#
_cell.length_a   1.000
_cell.length_b   1.000
_cell.length_c   1.000
_cell.angle_alpha   90.00
_cell.angle_beta   90.00
_cell.angle_gamma   90.00
#
_symmetry.space_group_name_H-M   'P 1'
#
loop_
_entity.id
_entity.type
_entity.pdbx_description
1 polymer ?
#
loop_
_entity_poly.entity_id
_entity_poly.type
_entity_poly.pdbx_seq_one_letter_code
_entity_poly.pdbx_strand_id
1 'polypeptide(L)'
;MRNYLIKKDLFYEVFFLYLNVKKLLFIVFFLTLFSCSKSQNINGLEEEVEVLRDKYGINHIYANNENDLFFMQGYLAAKDRLFQFEIWRRQATGTVSEIFGEEE
;
A
#
# COMPACT_ATOMS: atom_id res chain seq x y z
N MET A 1 -29.36 -41.71 34.47
CA MET A 1 -28.47 -41.97 33.31
C MET A 1 -28.66 -40.99 32.14
N ARG A 2 -29.89 -40.69 31.69
CA ARG A 2 -30.18 -39.80 30.53
C ARG A 2 -29.59 -38.38 30.62
N ASN A 3 -29.71 -37.72 31.78
CA ASN A 3 -29.18 -36.36 31.99
C ASN A 3 -27.64 -36.26 31.94
N TYR A 4 -26.94 -37.37 32.19
CA TYR A 4 -25.48 -37.40 32.12
C TYR A 4 -24.98 -37.53 30.68
N LEU A 5 -25.75 -38.21 29.81
CA LEU A 5 -25.48 -38.28 28.38
C LEU A 5 -25.71 -36.92 27.71
N ILE A 6 -26.83 -36.25 28.03
CA ILE A 6 -27.13 -34.90 27.52
C ILE A 6 -26.06 -33.87 27.95
N LYS A 7 -25.58 -33.94 29.20
CA LYS A 7 -24.49 -33.07 29.67
C LYS A 7 -23.16 -33.34 28.96
N LYS A 8 -22.86 -34.59 28.60
CA LYS A 8 -21.66 -34.94 27.85
C LYS A 8 -21.74 -34.43 26.41
N ASP A 9 -22.87 -34.62 25.74
CA ASP A 9 -23.09 -34.14 24.37
C ASP A 9 -22.97 -32.61 24.30
N LEU A 10 -23.60 -31.89 25.24
CA LEU A 10 -23.48 -30.44 25.33
C LEU A 10 -22.04 -29.96 25.58
N PHE A 11 -21.26 -30.72 26.37
CA PHE A 11 -19.86 -30.38 26.64
C PHE A 11 -18.99 -30.55 25.39
N TYR A 12 -19.19 -31.62 24.62
CA TYR A 12 -18.45 -31.85 23.38
C TYR A 12 -18.79 -30.83 22.29
N GLU A 13 -20.06 -30.43 22.17
CA GLU A 13 -20.50 -29.37 21.25
C GLU A 13 -19.82 -28.02 21.56
N VAL A 14 -19.80 -27.61 22.83
CA VAL A 14 -19.17 -26.35 23.28
C VAL A 14 -17.65 -26.40 23.09
N PHE A 15 -17.01 -27.54 23.38
CA PHE A 15 -15.58 -27.72 23.17
C PHE A 15 -15.20 -27.68 21.68
N PHE A 16 -15.99 -28.32 20.82
CA PHE A 16 -15.80 -28.29 19.38
C PHE A 16 -15.99 -26.88 18.80
N LEU A 17 -16.98 -26.14 19.29
CA LEU A 17 -17.21 -24.74 18.91
C LEU A 17 -16.01 -23.86 19.32
N TYR A 18 -15.50 -24.01 20.54
CA TYR A 18 -14.32 -23.28 21.03
C TYR A 18 -13.08 -23.56 20.18
N LEU A 19 -12.87 -24.82 19.80
CA LEU A 19 -11.74 -25.21 18.94
C LEU A 19 -11.85 -24.59 17.54
N ASN A 20 -13.05 -24.56 16.96
CA ASN A 20 -13.30 -23.92 15.66
C ASN A 20 -13.10 -22.40 15.71
N VAL A 21 -13.56 -21.73 16.77
CA VAL A 21 -13.37 -20.28 16.95
C VAL A 21 -11.89 -19.95 17.14
N LYS A 22 -11.14 -20.73 17.92
CA LYS A 22 -9.69 -20.57 18.10
C LYS A 22 -8.93 -20.77 16.77
N LYS A 23 -9.33 -21.76 15.98
CA LYS A 23 -8.75 -22.02 14.66
C LYS A 23 -9.02 -20.87 13.69
N LEU A 24 -10.25 -20.34 13.67
CA LEU A 24 -10.62 -19.18 12.86
C LEU A 24 -9.79 -17.94 13.26
N LEU A 25 -9.66 -17.68 14.56
CA LEU A 25 -8.88 -16.54 15.06
C LEU A 25 -7.39 -16.65 14.73
N PHE A 26 -6.84 -17.87 14.77
CA PHE A 26 -5.46 -18.14 14.35
C PHE A 26 -5.25 -17.92 12.84
N ILE A 27 -6.21 -18.34 12.01
CA ILE A 27 -6.17 -18.13 10.55
C ILE A 27 -6.25 -16.64 10.21
N VAL A 28 -7.14 -15.89 10.85
CA VAL A 28 -7.27 -14.44 10.63
C VAL A 28 -6.00 -13.70 11.04
N PHE A 29 -5.40 -14.07 12.17
CA PHE A 29 -4.13 -13.51 12.61
C PHE A 29 -2.96 -13.81 11.65
N PHE A 30 -2.95 -15.00 11.04
CA PHE A 30 -1.93 -15.36 10.07
C PHE A 30 -2.11 -14.62 8.72
N LEU A 31 -3.36 -14.38 8.31
CA LEU A 31 -3.70 -13.64 7.09
C LEU A 31 -3.29 -12.16 7.16
N THR A 32 -3.44 -11.51 8.32
CA THR A 32 -3.05 -10.09 8.46
C THR A 32 -1.55 -9.87 8.38
N LEU A 33 -0.74 -10.86 8.79
CA LEU A 33 0.72 -10.78 8.75
C LEU A 33 1.28 -10.94 7.33
N PHE A 34 0.57 -11.61 6.42
CA PHE A 34 1.08 -11.92 5.09
C PHE A 34 0.91 -10.78 4.06
N SER A 35 0.18 -9.71 4.40
CA SER A 35 -0.17 -8.63 3.44
C SER A 35 0.91 -7.54 3.29
N CYS A 36 2.12 -7.73 3.83
CA CYS A 36 3.15 -6.68 3.85
C CYS A 36 4.18 -6.84 2.72
N SER A 37 3.73 -6.84 1.47
CA SER A 37 4.61 -6.57 0.32
C SER A 37 3.80 -5.80 -0.71
N LYS A 38 4.14 -4.53 -0.93
CA LYS A 38 3.44 -3.67 -1.89
C LYS A 38 4.26 -3.59 -3.18
N SER A 39 4.05 -4.56 -4.06
CA SER A 39 4.49 -4.45 -5.45
C SER A 39 3.43 -3.68 -6.25
N GLN A 40 3.86 -2.70 -7.04
CA GLN A 40 2.99 -1.90 -7.87
C GLN A 40 3.50 -1.95 -9.32
N ASN A 41 2.64 -2.36 -10.23
CA ASN A 41 2.94 -2.28 -11.66
C ASN A 41 2.75 -0.82 -12.12
N ILE A 42 3.80 -0.25 -12.73
CA ILE A 42 3.78 1.10 -13.28
C ILE A 42 4.06 0.97 -14.78
N ASN A 43 3.10 1.45 -15.58
CA ASN A 43 3.27 1.49 -17.03
C ASN A 43 4.43 2.44 -17.39
N GLY A 44 5.30 1.98 -18.29
CA GLY A 44 6.45 2.76 -18.77
C GLY A 44 7.80 2.35 -18.19
N LEU A 45 7.83 1.40 -17.25
CA LEU A 45 9.07 0.73 -16.84
C LEU A 45 9.37 -0.46 -17.77
N GLU A 46 10.61 -0.58 -18.21
CA GLU A 46 11.10 -1.71 -19.00
C GLU A 46 11.53 -2.88 -18.09
N GLU A 47 12.14 -2.57 -16.94
CA GLU A 47 12.64 -3.50 -15.95
C GLU A 47 12.13 -3.20 -14.53
N GLU A 48 12.48 -4.09 -13.59
CA GLU A 48 12.14 -3.90 -12.17
C GLU A 48 12.95 -2.75 -11.56
N VAL A 49 12.26 -1.92 -10.77
CA VAL A 49 12.85 -0.81 -10.02
C VAL A 49 12.49 -0.93 -8.55
N GLU A 50 13.50 -0.93 -7.69
CA GLU A 50 13.33 -0.92 -6.24
C GLU A 50 13.40 0.50 -5.70
N VAL A 51 12.43 0.87 -4.87
CA VAL A 51 12.36 2.19 -4.24
C VAL A 51 12.27 2.03 -2.73
N LEU A 52 13.30 2.51 -2.02
CA LEU A 52 13.35 2.54 -0.57
C LEU A 52 13.15 3.98 -0.10
N ARG A 53 12.12 4.22 0.73
CA ARG A 53 11.88 5.52 1.34
C ARG A 53 12.42 5.53 2.77
N ASP A 54 13.32 6.45 3.06
CA ASP A 54 13.89 6.58 4.40
C ASP A 54 12.92 7.25 5.39
N LYS A 55 13.36 7.39 6.64
CA LYS A 55 12.59 8.04 7.72
C LYS A 55 12.36 9.54 7.52
N TYR A 56 13.14 10.19 6.65
CA TYR A 56 13.00 11.61 6.31
C TYR A 56 12.19 11.81 5.02
N GLY A 57 11.73 10.72 4.40
CA GLY A 57 10.95 10.75 3.18
C GLY A 57 11.78 10.85 1.89
N ILE A 58 13.10 10.67 1.97
CA ILE A 58 14.02 10.63 0.83
C ILE A 58 13.90 9.28 0.14
N ASN A 59 13.76 9.30 -1.18
CA ASN A 59 13.66 8.10 -2.00
C ASN A 59 15.05 7.67 -2.49
N HIS A 60 15.45 6.45 -2.19
CA HIS A 60 16.60 5.75 -2.76
C HIS A 60 16.08 4.82 -3.86
N ILE A 61 16.52 5.05 -5.10
CA ILE A 61 16.01 4.36 -6.30
C ILE A 61 17.12 3.49 -6.85
N TYR A 62 16.83 2.20 -7.04
CA TYR A 62 17.72 1.22 -7.66
C TYR A 62 17.05 0.66 -8.89
N ALA A 63 17.68 0.80 -10.05
CA ALA A 63 17.18 0.34 -11.34
C ALA A 63 18.31 -0.31 -12.14
N ASN A 64 17.96 -1.22 -13.05
CA ASN A 64 18.92 -1.91 -13.90
C ASN A 64 19.33 -1.10 -15.14
N ASN A 65 18.56 -0.07 -15.49
CA ASN A 65 18.86 0.82 -16.61
C ASN A 65 18.60 2.29 -16.23
N GLU A 66 19.23 3.20 -16.97
CA GLU A 66 19.15 4.64 -16.70
C GLU A 66 17.77 5.22 -17.02
N ASN A 67 17.10 4.68 -18.05
CA ASN A 67 15.79 5.18 -18.49
C ASN A 67 14.74 5.02 -17.36
N ASP A 68 14.66 3.83 -16.79
CA ASP A 68 13.78 3.49 -15.67
C ASP A 68 14.17 4.25 -14.40
N LEU A 69 15.47 4.47 -14.16
CA LEU A 69 15.95 5.27 -13.02
C LEU A 69 15.42 6.71 -13.09
N PHE A 70 15.58 7.38 -14.24
CA PHE A 70 15.12 8.75 -14.43
C PHE A 70 13.60 8.85 -14.48
N PHE A 71 12.93 7.88 -15.12
CA PHE A 71 11.48 7.79 -15.12
C PHE A 71 10.93 7.70 -13.69
N MET A 72 11.47 6.78 -12.88
CA MET A 72 11.04 6.57 -11.51
C MET A 72 11.36 7.79 -10.64
N GLN A 73 12.50 8.45 -10.85
CA GLN A 73 12.84 9.69 -10.17
C GLN A 73 11.82 10.80 -10.42
N GLY A 74 11.45 11.01 -11.68
CA GLY A 74 10.43 11.98 -12.07
C GLY A 74 9.05 11.64 -11.49
N TYR A 75 8.65 10.37 -11.57
CA TYR A 75 7.39 9.89 -11.01
C TYR A 75 7.31 10.12 -9.50
N LEU A 76 8.36 9.80 -8.75
CA LEU A 76 8.39 10.01 -7.30
C LEU A 76 8.41 11.50 -6.94
N ALA A 77 9.14 12.32 -7.69
CA ALA A 77 9.13 13.76 -7.51
C ALA A 77 7.73 14.36 -7.73
N ALA A 78 7.04 13.94 -8.80
CA ALA A 78 5.66 14.33 -9.06
C ALA A 78 4.72 13.81 -7.97
N LYS A 79 4.87 12.56 -7.51
CA LYS A 79 4.05 11.98 -6.45
C LYS A 79 4.09 12.80 -5.15
N ASP A 80 5.25 13.34 -4.81
CA ASP A 80 5.42 14.16 -3.59
C ASP A 80 5.10 15.65 -3.81
N ARG A 81 5.32 16.20 -5.01
CA ARG A 81 5.31 17.65 -5.29
C ARG A 81 4.52 18.08 -6.52
N LEU A 82 3.54 17.28 -6.95
CA LEU A 82 2.77 17.51 -8.19
C LEU A 82 2.29 18.94 -8.33
N PHE A 83 1.69 19.49 -7.27
CA PHE A 83 1.16 20.85 -7.28
C PHE A 83 2.26 21.89 -7.56
N GLN A 84 3.41 21.79 -6.90
CA GLN A 84 4.52 22.72 -7.11
C GLN A 84 5.02 22.67 -8.56
N PHE A 85 5.16 21.47 -9.12
CA PHE A 85 5.56 21.29 -10.51
C PHE A 85 4.56 21.90 -11.49
N GLU A 86 3.26 21.72 -11.24
CA GLU A 86 2.22 22.31 -12.09
C GLU A 86 2.21 23.84 -12.02
N ILE A 87 2.41 24.43 -10.82
CA ILE A 87 2.54 25.89 -10.69
C ILE A 87 3.78 26.40 -11.44
N TRP A 88 4.94 25.77 -11.25
CA TRP A 88 6.17 26.17 -11.95
C TRP A 88 6.03 26.03 -13.47
N ARG A 89 5.38 24.98 -13.95
CA ARG A 89 5.08 24.80 -15.36
C ARG A 89 4.23 25.95 -15.88
N ARG A 90 3.16 26.31 -15.18
CA ARG A 90 2.26 27.42 -15.55
C ARG A 90 2.94 28.77 -15.51
N GLN A 91 3.79 29.01 -14.52
CA GLN A 91 4.62 30.23 -14.44
C GLN A 91 5.55 30.33 -15.65
N ALA A 92 6.22 29.23 -16.02
CA ALA A 92 7.09 29.20 -17.19
C ALA A 92 6.32 29.36 -18.52
N THR A 93 5.07 28.89 -18.60
CA THR A 93 4.24 28.99 -19.81
C THR A 93 3.32 30.22 -19.86
N GLY A 94 3.29 31.04 -18.80
CA GLY A 94 2.41 32.22 -18.72
C GLY A 94 0.92 31.90 -18.57
N THR A 95 0.56 30.75 -17.98
CA THR A 95 -0.83 30.29 -17.81
C THR A 95 -1.23 30.15 -16.34
N VAL A 96 -0.65 30.98 -15.49
CA VAL A 96 -0.91 31.04 -14.04
C VAL A 96 -2.30 31.60 -13.77
N SER A 97 -2.72 32.61 -14.55
CA SER A 97 -4.03 33.26 -14.43
C SER A 97 -5.21 32.30 -14.59
N GLU A 98 -5.06 31.20 -15.32
CA GLU A 98 -6.10 30.17 -15.48
C GLU A 98 -6.52 29.52 -14.16
N ILE A 99 -5.65 29.52 -13.14
CA ILE A 99 -5.90 28.90 -11.83
C ILE A 99 -5.97 29.92 -10.68
N PHE A 100 -5.32 31.09 -10.81
CA PHE A 100 -5.28 32.11 -9.75
C PHE A 100 -6.12 33.36 -10.06
N GLY A 101 -6.57 33.55 -11.31
CA GLY A 101 -7.33 34.72 -11.74
C GLY A 101 -6.47 35.76 -12.47
N GLU A 102 -7.11 36.80 -12.99
CA GLU A 102 -6.46 37.79 -13.87
C GLU A 102 -5.42 38.69 -13.17
N GLU A 103 -5.37 38.66 -11.84
CA GLU A 103 -4.45 39.47 -11.04
C GLU A 103 -3.02 38.89 -10.97
N GLU A 104 -2.82 37.65 -11.45
CA GLU A 104 -1.54 36.92 -11.49
C GLU A 104 -1.18 36.42 -12.90
#